data_AF-A0A7W0LUW9-F1
#
_entry.id   AF-A0A7W0LUW9-F1
#
_cell.length_a   1.000
_cell.length_b   1.000
_cell.length_c   1.000
_cell.angle_alpha   90.00
_cell.angle_beta   90.00
_cell.angle_gamma   90.00
#
_symmetry.space_group_name_H-M   'P 1'
#
loop_
_entity.id
_entity.type
_entity.pdbx_description
1 polymer ?
#
loop_
_entity_poly.entity_id
_entity_poly.type
_entity_poly.pdbx_seq_one_letter_code
_entity_poly.pdbx_strand_id
1 'polypeptide(L)' 'GAAVIVATHDTEFAAAFAGRIVLMGEGVVIADGSPAEVLAGGWHFSTDVARVLGGAAGALTPEAGAAVLTKELVT' A
#
# COMPACT_ATOMS: atom_id res chain seq x y z
N GLY A 1 -21.06 -5.30 -16.29
CA GLY A 1 -19.91 -4.98 -15.44
C GLY A 1 -18.85 -6.05 -15.59
N ALA A 2 -17.59 -5.73 -15.35
CA ALA A 2 -16.48 -6.69 -15.39
C ALA A 2 -15.77 -6.70 -14.03
N ALA A 3 -15.31 -7.87 -13.60
CA ALA A 3 -14.42 -8.03 -12.46
C ALA A 3 -13.00 -8.31 -12.99
N VAL A 4 -12.01 -7.65 -12.42
CA VAL A 4 -10.59 -7.81 -12.80
C VAL A 4 -9.81 -8.26 -11.57
N ILE A 5 -9.02 -9.32 -11.71
CA ILE A 5 -8.08 -9.80 -10.70
C ILE A 5 -6.70 -9.75 -11.33
N VAL A 6 -5.73 -9.17 -10.61
CA VAL A 6 -4.33 -9.10 -11.01
C VAL A 6 -3.49 -9.73 -9.92
N ALA A 7 -2.65 -10.69 -10.30
CA ALA A 7 -1.57 -11.19 -9.45
C ALA A 7 -0.29 -10.47 -9.85
N THR A 8 0.29 -9.71 -8.92
CA THR A 8 1.48 -8.90 -9.17
C THR A 8 2.36 -8.83 -7.92
N HIS A 9 3.66 -8.60 -8.14
CA HIS A 9 4.61 -8.21 -7.09
C HIS A 9 4.83 -6.69 -7.04
N ASP A 10 4.30 -5.96 -8.01
CA ASP A 10 4.38 -4.50 -8.09
C ASP A 10 3.36 -3.88 -7.12
N THR A 11 3.87 -3.40 -5.99
CA THR A 11 3.06 -2.79 -4.92
C THR A 11 2.53 -1.41 -5.29
N GLU A 12 3.23 -0.70 -6.17
CA GLU A 12 2.89 0.62 -6.67
C GLU A 12 1.69 0.53 -7.60
N PHE A 13 1.70 -0.46 -8.51
CA PHE A 13 0.55 -0.81 -9.34
C PHE A 13 -0.63 -1.22 -8.46
N ALA A 14 -0.40 -2.10 -7.49
CA ALA A 14 -1.46 -2.58 -6.62
C ALA A 14 -2.10 -1.43 -5.81
N ALA A 15 -1.29 -0.51 -5.26
CA ALA A 15 -1.76 0.67 -4.55
C ALA A 15 -2.53 1.65 -5.44
N ALA A 16 -2.14 1.78 -6.72
CA ALA A 16 -2.77 2.72 -7.65
C ALA A 16 -4.11 2.24 -8.20
N PHE A 17 -4.30 0.93 -8.38
CA PHE A 17 -5.44 0.39 -9.14
C PHE A 17 -6.36 -0.53 -8.34
N ALA A 18 -5.88 -1.19 -7.29
CA ALA A 18 -6.68 -2.16 -6.56
C ALA A 18 -7.54 -1.49 -5.49
N GLY A 19 -8.82 -1.89 -5.41
CA GLY A 19 -9.66 -1.55 -4.26
C GLY A 19 -9.51 -2.51 -3.08
N ARG A 20 -8.92 -3.69 -3.32
CA ARG A 20 -8.71 -4.76 -2.34
C ARG A 20 -7.41 -5.48 -2.67
N ILE A 21 -6.61 -5.75 -1.66
CA ILE A 21 -5.38 -6.53 -1.73
C ILE A 21 -5.59 -7.83 -0.96
N VAL A 22 -5.21 -8.93 -1.58
CA VAL A 22 -5.08 -10.24 -0.92
C VAL A 22 -3.62 -10.63 -1.02
N LEU A 23 -2.93 -10.66 0.11
CA LEU A 23 -1.55 -11.13 0.21
C LEU A 23 -1.57 -12.63 0.48
N MET A 24 -0.84 -13.39 -0.33
CA MET A 24 -0.72 -14.83 -0.19
C MET A 24 0.74 -15.24 0.03
N GLY A 25 0.94 -16.29 0.82
CA GLY A 25 2.22 -16.96 0.98
C GLY A 25 2.00 -18.37 1.51
N GLU A 26 2.86 -19.31 1.10
CA GLU A 26 2.78 -20.73 1.49
C GLU A 26 1.39 -21.37 1.25
N GLY A 27 0.69 -20.95 0.20
CA GLY A 27 -0.63 -21.47 -0.16
C GLY A 27 -1.79 -20.96 0.71
N VAL A 28 -1.54 -20.01 1.61
CA VAL A 28 -2.57 -19.40 2.47
C VAL A 28 -2.68 -17.90 2.25
N VAL A 29 -3.84 -17.33 2.61
CA VAL A 29 -4.05 -15.88 2.68
C VAL A 29 -3.42 -15.37 3.96
N ILE A 30 -2.44 -14.47 3.83
CA ILE A 30 -1.72 -13.85 4.94
C ILE A 30 -2.40 -12.53 5.34
N ALA A 31 -2.93 -11.78 4.38
CA ALA A 31 -3.68 -10.56 4.63
C ALA A 31 -4.75 -10.33 3.55
N ASP A 32 -5.84 -9.67 3.93
CA ASP A 32 -6.96 -9.33 3.05
C ASP A 32 -7.58 -8.01 3.53
N GLY A 33 -7.51 -6.97 2.71
CA GLY A 33 -7.97 -5.65 3.10
C GLY A 33 -7.80 -4.60 2.02
N SER A 34 -8.00 -3.34 2.39
CA SER A 34 -7.69 -2.20 1.53
C SER A 34 -6.18 -2.10 1.27
N PRO A 35 -5.75 -1.41 0.20
CA PRO A 35 -4.34 -1.15 -0.03
C PRO A 35 -3.64 -0.52 1.17
N ALA A 36 -4.28 0.43 1.86
CA ALA A 36 -3.68 1.11 3.01
C ALA A 36 -3.48 0.17 4.20
N GLU A 37 -4.37 -0.80 4.42
CA GLU A 37 -4.22 -1.78 5.50
C GLU A 37 -3.12 -2.80 5.22
N VAL A 38 -2.94 -3.19 3.94
CA VAL A 38 -2.01 -4.27 3.57
C VAL A 38 -0.63 -3.77 3.15
N LEU A 39 -0.55 -2.65 2.42
CA LEU A 39 0.67 -2.16 1.77
C LEU A 39 1.36 -1.01 2.51
N ALA A 40 0.77 -0.50 3.60
CA ALA A 40 1.40 0.58 4.38
C ALA A 40 2.47 0.08 5.36
N GLY A 41 2.59 -1.24 5.57
CA GLY A 41 3.44 -1.81 6.61
C GLY A 41 4.49 -2.78 6.07
N GLY A 42 5.57 -2.95 6.85
CA GLY A 42 6.63 -3.93 6.58
C GLY A 42 7.69 -3.47 5.60
N TRP A 43 8.67 -4.34 5.36
CA TRP A 43 9.78 -4.07 4.43
C TRP A 43 9.63 -4.76 3.06
N HIS A 44 8.83 -5.83 2.99
CA HIS A 44 8.77 -6.72 1.84
C HIS A 44 7.53 -6.52 0.95
N PHE A 45 6.44 -5.99 1.50
CA PHE A 45 5.14 -5.91 0.82
C PHE A 45 4.51 -4.53 0.99
N SER A 46 5.31 -3.51 0.70
CA SER A 46 4.98 -2.11 0.94
C SER A 46 5.52 -1.26 -0.18
N THR A 47 4.77 -0.22 -0.55
CA THR A 47 5.26 0.80 -1.48
C THR A 47 6.50 1.50 -0.93
N ASP A 48 7.35 2.04 -1.81
CA ASP A 48 8.53 2.78 -1.37
C ASP A 48 8.20 3.99 -0.48
N VAL A 49 7.09 4.68 -0.75
CA VAL A 49 6.63 5.79 0.10
C VAL A 49 6.28 5.32 1.50
N ALA A 50 5.51 4.23 1.60
CA ALA A 50 5.16 3.65 2.89
C ALA A 50 6.40 3.22 3.68
N ARG A 51 7.43 2.68 3.01
CA ARG A 51 8.70 2.29 3.66
C ARG A 51 9.44 3.50 4.22
N VAL A 52 9.58 4.55 3.41
CA VAL A 52 10.29 5.77 3.82
C VAL A 52 9.57 6.46 4.98
N LEU A 53 8.24 6.47 4.97
CA LEU A 53 7.43 7.13 5.99
C LEU A 53 7.03 6.21 7.16
N GLY A 54 7.54 4.98 7.21
CA GLY A 54 7.20 4.01 8.26
C GLY A 54 5.69 3.74 8.37
N GLY A 55 4.96 3.80 7.26
CA GLY A 55 3.50 3.60 7.21
C GLY A 55 2.67 4.79 7.71
N ALA A 56 3.26 5.97 7.91
CA ALA A 56 2.56 7.14 8.40
C ALA A 56 1.29 7.44 7.59
N ALA A 57 0.16 7.53 8.31
CA ALA A 57 -1.17 7.80 7.77
C ALA A 57 -1.61 6.88 6.62
N GLY A 58 -0.99 5.70 6.45
CA GLY A 58 -1.28 4.81 5.33
C GLY A 58 -0.89 5.39 3.96
N ALA A 59 0.08 6.31 3.91
CA ALA A 59 0.47 6.95 2.66
C ALA A 59 1.24 5.98 1.75
N LEU A 60 0.65 5.68 0.58
CA LEU A 60 1.21 4.72 -0.39
C LEU A 60 1.77 5.39 -1.65
N THR A 61 1.32 6.61 -1.98
CA THR A 61 1.73 7.32 -3.19
C THR A 61 2.58 8.54 -2.84
N PRO A 62 3.43 9.04 -3.75
CA PRO A 62 4.25 10.22 -3.50
C PRO A 62 3.42 11.44 -3.09
N GLU A 63 2.25 11.64 -3.69
CA GLU A 63 1.35 12.76 -3.39
C GLU A 63 0.78 12.64 -1.97
N ALA A 64 0.37 11.44 -1.57
CA ALA A 64 -0.09 11.17 -0.21
C ALA A 64 1.04 11.38 0.81
N GLY A 65 2.25 10.91 0.49
CA GLY A 65 3.43 11.09 1.34
C GLY A 65 3.83 12.55 1.52
N ALA A 66 3.83 13.33 0.43
CA ALA A 66 4.07 14.77 0.48
C ALA A 66 3.05 15.50 1.36
N ALA A 67 1.78 15.08 1.30
CA ALA A 67 0.71 15.64 2.16
C ALA A 67 0.93 15.31 3.64
N VAL A 68 1.49 14.14 3.98
CA VAL A 68 1.88 13.79 5.35
C VAL A 68 3.02 14.70 5.83
N LEU A 69 4.11 14.77 5.07
CA LEU A 69 5.29 15.56 5.45
C LEU A 69 4.99 17.06 5.61
N THR A 70 4.13 17.60 4.73
CA THR A 70 3.74 19.01 4.81
C THR A 70 3.00 19.33 6.12
N LYS A 71 2.20 18.40 6.65
CA LYS A 71 1.54 18.60 7.94
C LYS A 71 2.54 18.62 9.09
N GLU A 72 3.54 17.74 9.06
CA GLU A 72 4.57 17.66 10.10
C GLU A 72 5.50 18.87 10.13
N LEU A 73 5.84 19.44 8.96
CA LEU A 73 6.73 20.60 8.86
C LEU A 73 6.08 21.93 9.28
N VAL A 74 4.76 21.99 9.38
CA VAL A 74 3.98 23.19 9.75
C VAL A 74 3.54 23.12 11.23
N THR A 75 3.90 22.05 11.95
CA THR A 75 3.63 21.85 13.38
C THR A 75 4.90 22.07 14.19
#